data_AF-A0A1F3B704-F1
#
_entry.id   AF-A0A1F3B704-F1
#
_cell.length_a   1.000
_cell.length_b   1.000
_cell.length_c   1.000
_cell.angle_alpha   90.00
_cell.angle_beta   90.00
_cell.angle_gamma   90.00
#
_symmetry.space_group_name_H-M   'P 1'
#
loop_
_entity.id
_entity.type
_entity.pdbx_description
1 polymer ?
#
loop_
_entity_poly.entity_id
_entity_poly.type
_entity_poly.pdbx_seq_one_letter_code
_entity_poly.pdbx_strand_id
1 'polypeptide(L)'
;MNPLLLMLAVVLALTPAAVAQTPGVRTIAVADFVDESTDGAFIGAGRLNAVLQRILSDRAGGRLRVLATEDVRAAMRAQGVTARDLVSPTKAIAVAQAVGAEWIVTGRWTHLDVDVLTRPDPSDPAREIVVRVSGHSLLELRVLEAATRRIVLQDSVGGDSFGFTRLHALIQAAQAALLRAADRLLSL
;
A
#
# COMPACT_ATOMS: atom_id res chain seq x y z
N MET A 1 16.84 -28.25 52.37
CA MET A 1 16.17 -27.72 51.16
C MET A 1 16.87 -26.42 50.78
N ASN A 2 17.71 -26.44 49.74
CA ASN A 2 18.60 -25.32 49.39
C ASN A 2 17.82 -24.19 48.68
N PRO A 3 17.90 -22.92 49.14
CA PRO A 3 17.17 -21.79 48.57
C PRO A 3 17.69 -21.32 47.19
N LEU A 4 18.81 -21.87 46.73
CA LEU A 4 19.43 -21.54 45.44
C LEU A 4 18.66 -22.04 44.21
N LEU A 5 17.72 -22.98 44.39
CA LEU A 5 16.96 -23.57 43.28
C LEU A 5 15.76 -22.74 42.82
N LEU A 6 15.34 -21.73 43.60
CA LEU A 6 14.18 -20.89 43.28
C LEU A 6 14.52 -19.69 42.39
N MET A 7 15.79 -19.30 42.28
CA MET A 7 16.19 -18.15 41.45
C MET A 7 16.39 -18.49 39.96
N LEU A 8 16.56 -19.77 39.63
CA LEU A 8 16.85 -20.20 38.25
C LEU A 8 15.59 -20.45 37.39
N ALA A 9 14.40 -20.36 37.98
CA ALA A 9 13.14 -20.64 37.27
C ALA A 9 12.49 -19.38 36.64
N VAL A 10 13.00 -18.18 36.91
CA VAL A 10 12.34 -16.92 36.49
C VAL A 10 12.96 -16.30 35.23
N VAL A 11 14.11 -16.78 34.75
CA VAL A 11 14.82 -16.18 33.60
C VAL A 11 14.40 -16.77 32.24
N LEU A 12 13.57 -17.82 32.21
CA LEU A 12 13.26 -18.54 30.96
C LEU A 12 11.99 -18.07 30.20
N ALA A 13 11.41 -16.92 30.54
CA ALA A 13 10.13 -16.46 29.96
C ALA A 13 10.25 -15.28 28.96
N LEU A 14 11.44 -15.02 28.42
CA LEU A 14 11.69 -13.95 27.44
C LEU A 14 12.36 -14.48 26.17
N THR A 15 11.87 -15.60 25.62
CA THR A 15 12.12 -15.91 24.21
C THR A 15 11.06 -15.21 23.39
N PRO A 16 11.39 -14.23 22.53
CA PRO A 16 10.43 -13.71 21.56
C PRO A 16 9.92 -14.91 20.77
N ALA A 17 8.60 -15.05 20.69
CA ALA A 17 7.96 -16.10 19.92
C ALA A 17 8.50 -16.01 18.49
N ALA A 18 9.43 -16.90 18.14
CA ALA A 18 9.84 -17.11 16.77
C ALA A 18 8.59 -17.59 16.05
N VAL A 19 7.92 -16.66 15.37
CA VAL A 19 6.77 -16.96 14.53
C VAL A 19 7.25 -18.03 13.57
N ALA A 20 6.74 -19.26 13.71
CA ALA A 20 7.08 -20.38 12.86
C ALA A 20 6.80 -19.95 11.41
N GLN A 21 7.87 -19.67 10.67
CA GLN A 21 7.78 -19.35 9.25
C GLN A 21 7.29 -20.61 8.57
N THR A 22 6.04 -20.60 8.10
CA THR A 22 5.52 -21.70 7.28
C THR A 22 6.33 -21.69 6.00
N PRO A 23 7.10 -22.76 5.69
CA PRO A 23 7.96 -22.78 4.50
C PRO A 23 7.12 -22.47 3.26
N GLY A 24 7.48 -21.41 2.53
CA GLY A 24 6.82 -20.99 1.30
C GLY A 24 5.80 -19.85 1.44
N VAL A 25 5.50 -19.35 2.64
CA VAL A 25 4.65 -18.16 2.84
C VAL A 25 5.52 -16.94 3.09
N ARG A 26 5.51 -15.97 2.16
CA ARG A 26 6.30 -14.74 2.32
C ARG A 26 5.53 -13.67 3.10
N THR A 27 6.19 -13.00 4.04
CA THR A 27 5.59 -11.85 4.73
C THR A 27 5.77 -10.55 3.93
N ILE A 28 4.70 -9.79 3.74
CA ILE A 28 4.72 -8.53 2.99
C ILE A 28 4.13 -7.37 3.80
N ALA A 29 4.86 -6.28 3.90
CA ALA A 29 4.39 -5.00 4.41
C ALA A 29 4.02 -4.07 3.25
N VAL A 30 2.93 -3.33 3.39
CA VAL A 30 2.55 -2.27 2.42
C VAL A 30 2.52 -0.95 3.18
N ALA A 31 3.47 -0.07 2.89
CA ALA A 31 3.54 1.25 3.50
C ALA A 31 2.45 2.19 2.95
N ASP A 32 2.17 3.27 3.67
CA ASP A 32 1.36 4.37 3.15
C ASP A 32 2.00 4.92 1.86
N PHE A 33 1.15 5.33 0.90
CA PHE A 33 1.62 5.87 -0.37
C PHE A 33 1.83 7.37 -0.27
N VAL A 34 2.78 7.87 -1.05
CA VAL A 34 2.89 9.31 -1.28
C VAL A 34 1.78 9.72 -2.25
N ASP A 35 1.14 10.84 -1.98
CA ASP A 35 0.21 11.47 -2.92
C ASP A 35 0.87 12.71 -3.54
N GLU A 36 1.20 12.61 -4.83
CA GLU A 36 1.73 13.70 -5.66
C GLU A 36 0.72 14.11 -6.76
N SER A 37 -0.48 13.54 -6.71
CA SER A 37 -1.51 13.76 -7.71
C SER A 37 -2.30 15.05 -7.49
N THR A 38 -3.09 15.44 -8.48
CA THR A 38 -3.95 16.63 -8.42
C THR A 38 -5.16 16.43 -7.51
N ASP A 39 -5.90 15.32 -7.70
CA ASP A 39 -7.18 15.09 -7.04
C ASP A 39 -7.15 13.98 -5.97
N GLY A 40 -5.97 13.38 -5.69
CA GLY A 40 -5.85 12.28 -4.73
C GLY A 40 -6.28 12.63 -3.31
N ALA A 41 -6.14 13.89 -2.90
CA ALA A 41 -6.58 14.37 -1.59
C ALA A 41 -8.09 14.18 -1.37
N PHE A 42 -8.92 14.27 -2.43
CA PHE A 42 -10.37 14.10 -2.33
C PHE A 42 -10.79 12.69 -1.91
N ILE A 43 -9.93 11.70 -2.14
CA ILE A 43 -10.18 10.29 -1.78
C ILE A 43 -9.21 9.76 -0.71
N GLY A 44 -8.35 10.63 -0.17
CA GLY A 44 -7.32 10.23 0.79
C GLY A 44 -6.31 9.25 0.19
N ALA A 45 -5.83 9.52 -1.04
CA ALA A 45 -5.03 8.59 -1.85
C ALA A 45 -3.81 8.00 -1.12
N GLY A 46 -3.16 8.78 -0.25
CA GLY A 46 -2.02 8.32 0.56
C GLY A 46 -2.35 7.18 1.52
N ARG A 47 -3.63 6.96 1.87
CA ARG A 47 -4.11 5.85 2.73
C ARG A 47 -4.73 4.69 1.95
N LEU A 48 -4.67 4.71 0.63
CA LEU A 48 -5.19 3.61 -0.20
C LEU A 48 -4.32 2.35 -0.15
N ASN A 49 -3.18 2.38 0.54
CA ASN A 49 -2.44 1.17 0.87
C ASN A 49 -3.28 0.14 1.64
N ALA A 50 -4.21 0.58 2.49
CA ALA A 50 -5.13 -0.32 3.20
C ALA A 50 -6.05 -1.08 2.23
N VAL A 51 -6.44 -0.45 1.11
CA VAL A 51 -7.23 -1.10 0.05
C VAL A 51 -6.38 -2.16 -0.65
N LEU A 52 -5.11 -1.84 -1.00
CA LEU A 52 -4.20 -2.84 -1.58
C LEU A 52 -3.96 -4.01 -0.63
N GLN A 53 -3.74 -3.75 0.66
CA GLN A 53 -3.55 -4.81 1.66
C GLN A 53 -4.75 -5.75 1.73
N ARG A 54 -5.97 -5.20 1.68
CA ARG A 54 -7.19 -6.00 1.65
C ARG A 54 -7.25 -6.88 0.40
N ILE A 55 -7.03 -6.30 -0.79
CA ILE A 55 -7.02 -7.05 -2.05
C ILE A 55 -6.00 -8.19 -2.01
N LEU A 56 -4.78 -7.93 -1.53
CA LEU A 56 -3.74 -8.93 -1.40
C LEU A 56 -4.12 -10.02 -0.40
N SER A 57 -4.68 -9.66 0.76
CA SER A 57 -5.09 -10.62 1.79
C SER A 57 -6.19 -11.55 1.27
N ASP A 58 -7.15 -11.01 0.51
CA ASP A 58 -8.26 -11.76 -0.07
C ASP A 58 -7.80 -12.70 -1.21
N ARG A 59 -6.74 -12.32 -1.96
CA ARG A 59 -6.29 -13.04 -3.17
C ARG A 59 -5.02 -13.88 -3.00
N ALA A 60 -4.27 -13.72 -1.92
CA ALA A 60 -2.98 -14.39 -1.73
C ALA A 60 -3.08 -15.92 -1.67
N GLY A 61 -4.22 -16.47 -1.26
CA GLY A 61 -4.45 -17.91 -1.18
C GLY A 61 -3.42 -18.63 -0.31
N GLY A 62 -2.94 -17.98 0.76
CA GLY A 62 -1.92 -18.52 1.67
C GLY A 62 -0.47 -18.36 1.20
N ARG A 63 -0.20 -17.82 0.00
CA ARG A 63 1.18 -17.61 -0.51
C ARG A 63 1.87 -16.39 0.09
N LEU A 64 1.09 -15.38 0.47
CA LEU A 64 1.56 -14.15 1.09
C LEU A 64 0.83 -13.93 2.41
N ARG A 65 1.59 -13.52 3.43
CA ARG A 65 1.06 -12.98 4.67
C ARG A 65 1.22 -11.48 4.67
N VAL A 66 0.12 -10.76 4.47
CA VAL A 66 0.09 -9.29 4.51
C VAL A 66 0.08 -8.83 5.96
N LEU A 67 1.05 -7.99 6.34
CA LEU A 67 1.10 -7.39 7.67
C LEU A 67 0.11 -6.25 7.81
N ALA A 68 -0.42 -6.04 9.02
CA ALA A 68 -1.42 -5.02 9.26
C ALA A 68 -0.85 -3.60 9.01
N THR A 69 -1.66 -2.74 8.39
CA THR A 69 -1.29 -1.34 8.11
C THR A 69 -0.80 -0.61 9.36
N GLU A 70 -1.46 -0.83 10.50
CA GLU A 70 -1.11 -0.12 11.75
C GLU A 70 0.24 -0.54 12.32
N ASP A 71 0.67 -1.79 12.12
CA ASP A 71 2.01 -2.25 12.53
C ASP A 71 3.09 -1.54 11.71
N VAL A 72 2.87 -1.40 10.39
CA VAL A 72 3.77 -0.67 9.49
C VAL A 72 3.82 0.81 9.86
N ARG A 73 2.66 1.44 10.11
CA ARG A 73 2.60 2.85 10.55
C ARG A 73 3.26 3.04 11.92
N ALA A 74 3.09 2.11 12.85
CA ALA A 74 3.74 2.16 14.16
C ALA A 74 5.26 2.07 14.02
N ALA A 75 5.78 1.16 13.19
CA ALA A 75 7.20 1.05 12.91
C ALA A 75 7.78 2.30 12.22
N MET A 76 7.06 2.87 11.25
CA MET A 76 7.42 4.13 10.61
C MET A 76 7.51 5.28 11.64
N ARG A 77 6.50 5.40 12.51
CA ARG A 77 6.49 6.41 13.59
C ARG A 77 7.63 6.21 14.59
N ALA A 78 7.90 4.97 15.00
CA ALA A 78 9.00 4.65 15.92
C ALA A 78 10.37 5.04 15.35
N GLN A 79 10.52 5.04 14.03
CA GLN A 79 11.75 5.43 13.33
C GLN A 79 11.75 6.90 12.88
N GLY A 80 10.68 7.67 13.11
CA GLY A 80 10.56 9.05 12.62
C GLY A 80 10.51 9.16 11.10
N VAL A 81 9.99 8.13 10.41
CA VAL A 81 9.96 8.00 8.95
C VAL A 81 8.54 8.25 8.43
N THR A 82 8.43 9.03 7.36
CA THR A 82 7.16 9.25 6.63
C THR A 82 7.12 8.45 5.32
N ALA A 83 5.97 8.40 4.64
CA ALA A 83 5.88 7.73 3.34
C ALA A 83 6.87 8.29 2.30
N ARG A 84 7.10 9.61 2.31
CA ARG A 84 8.05 10.28 1.39
C ARG A 84 9.49 9.85 1.61
N ASP A 85 9.85 9.52 2.85
CA ASP A 85 11.19 9.05 3.20
C ASP A 85 11.50 7.66 2.63
N LEU A 86 10.48 6.86 2.32
CA LEU A 86 10.62 5.49 1.83
C LEU A 86 11.11 5.41 0.37
N VAL A 87 11.29 6.55 -0.31
CA VAL A 87 12.06 6.61 -1.55
C VAL A 87 13.47 6.05 -1.35
N SER A 88 14.06 6.27 -0.16
CA SER A 88 15.32 5.67 0.26
C SER A 88 15.14 4.17 0.51
N PRO A 89 15.82 3.30 -0.26
CA PRO A 89 15.79 1.85 -0.02
C PRO A 89 16.18 1.48 1.41
N THR A 90 17.17 2.18 1.97
CA THR A 90 17.65 1.95 3.34
C THR A 90 16.56 2.16 4.38
N LYS A 91 15.79 3.27 4.29
CA LYS A 91 14.70 3.55 5.22
C LYS A 91 13.54 2.56 5.04
N ALA A 92 13.19 2.23 3.81
CA ALA A 92 12.16 1.23 3.52
C ALA A 92 12.50 -0.15 4.09
N ILE A 93 13.73 -0.61 3.89
CA ILE A 93 14.22 -1.89 4.43
C ILE A 93 14.25 -1.87 5.96
N ALA A 94 14.66 -0.77 6.58
CA ALA A 94 14.65 -0.64 8.04
C ALA A 94 13.23 -0.75 8.62
N VAL A 95 12.21 -0.20 7.93
CA VAL A 95 10.80 -0.39 8.29
C VAL A 95 10.39 -1.85 8.12
N ALA A 96 10.73 -2.48 6.99
CA ALA A 96 10.42 -3.88 6.72
C ALA A 96 10.97 -4.82 7.81
N GLN A 97 12.24 -4.64 8.17
CA GLN A 97 12.92 -5.42 9.21
C GLN A 97 12.28 -5.21 10.58
N ALA A 98 11.88 -3.97 10.91
CA ALA A 98 11.25 -3.66 12.20
C ALA A 98 9.88 -4.34 12.38
N VAL A 99 9.15 -4.59 11.29
CA VAL A 99 7.87 -5.32 11.33
C VAL A 99 8.00 -6.82 11.02
N GLY A 100 9.21 -7.32 10.76
CA GLY A 100 9.43 -8.72 10.39
C GLY A 100 8.90 -9.08 8.99
N ALA A 101 8.81 -8.12 8.08
CA ALA A 101 8.44 -8.34 6.69
C ALA A 101 9.65 -8.78 5.86
N GLU A 102 9.48 -9.83 5.05
CA GLU A 102 10.45 -10.20 4.03
C GLU A 102 10.47 -9.17 2.90
N TRP A 103 9.29 -8.70 2.48
CA TRP A 103 9.11 -7.70 1.44
C TRP A 103 8.39 -6.45 1.93
N ILE A 104 8.79 -5.28 1.44
CA ILE A 104 8.05 -4.03 1.64
C ILE A 104 7.65 -3.40 0.30
N VAL A 105 6.37 -3.07 0.18
CA VAL A 105 5.81 -2.29 -0.92
C VAL A 105 5.81 -0.82 -0.52
N THR A 106 6.41 -0.01 -1.37
CA THR A 106 6.39 1.45 -1.31
C THR A 106 5.81 1.98 -2.62
N GLY A 107 5.14 3.12 -2.59
CA GLY A 107 4.58 3.67 -3.82
C GLY A 107 4.15 5.11 -3.71
N ARG A 108 3.85 5.69 -4.87
CA ARG A 108 3.35 7.06 -5.00
C ARG A 108 2.32 7.17 -6.11
N TRP A 109 1.26 7.92 -5.83
CA TRP A 109 0.30 8.35 -6.82
C TRP A 109 0.86 9.56 -7.55
N THR A 110 1.21 9.41 -8.82
CA THR A 110 1.66 10.52 -9.66
C THR A 110 0.53 11.16 -10.44
N HIS A 111 -0.52 10.37 -10.74
CA HIS A 111 -1.75 10.83 -11.37
C HIS A 111 -2.95 10.24 -10.65
N LEU A 112 -3.91 11.10 -10.35
CA LEU A 112 -5.27 10.84 -9.91
C LEU A 112 -5.98 12.13 -10.26
N ASP A 113 -6.71 12.10 -11.37
CA ASP A 113 -7.30 13.27 -11.98
C ASP A 113 -8.62 12.92 -12.66
N VAL A 114 -9.47 13.94 -12.81
CA VAL A 114 -10.76 13.81 -13.47
C VAL A 114 -10.90 14.78 -14.61
N ASP A 115 -11.18 14.22 -15.78
CA ASP A 115 -11.65 14.97 -16.92
C ASP A 115 -13.19 15.02 -16.94
N VAL A 116 -13.73 16.23 -17.03
CA VAL A 116 -15.16 16.45 -17.23
C VAL A 116 -15.39 17.04 -18.61
N LEU A 117 -16.00 16.25 -19.48
CA LEU A 117 -16.48 16.73 -20.77
C LEU A 117 -17.85 17.37 -20.58
N THR A 118 -17.95 18.65 -20.90
CA THR A 118 -19.21 19.38 -20.94
C THR A 118 -19.59 19.73 -22.38
N ARG A 119 -20.87 20.04 -22.60
CA ARG A 119 -21.37 20.66 -23.82
C ARG A 119 -22.44 21.70 -23.47
N PRO A 120 -22.71 22.69 -24.33
CA PRO A 120 -23.83 23.60 -24.14
C PRO A 120 -25.18 22.86 -24.06
N ASP A 121 -26.08 23.30 -23.19
CA ASP A 121 -27.45 22.81 -23.13
C ASP A 121 -28.20 23.25 -24.40
N PRO A 122 -28.83 22.33 -25.15
CA PRO A 122 -29.60 22.68 -26.34
C PRO A 122 -30.76 23.66 -26.07
N SER A 123 -31.26 23.69 -24.83
CA SER A 123 -32.39 24.52 -24.42
C SER A 123 -31.95 25.90 -23.91
N ASP A 124 -30.70 26.01 -23.46
CA ASP A 124 -30.09 27.25 -22.95
C ASP A 124 -28.57 27.21 -23.22
N PRO A 125 -28.10 27.77 -24.35
CA PRO A 125 -26.68 27.72 -24.73
C PRO A 125 -25.72 28.39 -23.74
N ALA A 126 -26.22 29.21 -22.81
CA ALA A 126 -25.40 29.82 -21.76
C ALA A 126 -25.09 28.84 -20.60
N ARG A 127 -25.78 27.70 -20.55
CA ARG A 127 -25.59 26.65 -19.56
C ARG A 127 -24.77 25.49 -20.14
N GLU A 128 -23.83 24.97 -19.35
CA GLU A 128 -23.14 23.72 -19.67
C GLU A 128 -23.79 22.51 -19.00
N ILE A 129 -23.87 21.40 -19.73
CA ILE A 129 -24.30 20.09 -19.23
C ILE A 129 -23.13 19.10 -19.29
N VAL A 130 -22.98 18.31 -18.24
CA VAL A 130 -21.97 17.25 -18.16
C VAL A 130 -22.34 16.12 -19.10
N VAL A 131 -21.44 15.79 -20.01
CA VAL A 131 -21.59 14.70 -20.99
C VAL A 131 -20.88 13.45 -20.52
N ARG A 132 -19.70 13.62 -19.91
CA ARG A 132 -18.88 12.50 -19.44
C ARG A 132 -17.98 12.96 -18.31
N VAL A 133 -17.75 12.05 -17.37
CA VAL A 133 -16.71 12.17 -16.35
C VAL A 133 -15.79 10.96 -16.48
N SER A 134 -14.51 11.22 -16.75
CA SER A 134 -13.46 10.20 -16.88
C SER A 134 -12.48 10.38 -15.73
N GLY A 135 -12.10 9.29 -15.08
CA GLY A 135 -11.07 9.30 -14.04
C GLY A 135 -9.83 8.58 -14.53
N HIS A 136 -8.67 9.16 -14.27
CA HIS A 136 -7.38 8.59 -14.61
C HIS A 136 -6.54 8.44 -13.35
N SER A 137 -5.70 7.41 -13.32
CA SER A 137 -4.82 7.13 -12.20
C SER A 137 -3.52 6.50 -12.65
N LEU A 138 -2.44 6.78 -11.93
CA LEU A 138 -1.13 6.17 -12.10
C LEU A 138 -0.46 6.01 -10.73
N LEU A 139 -0.25 4.75 -10.33
CA LEU A 139 0.48 4.35 -9.14
C LEU A 139 1.84 3.80 -9.55
N GLU A 140 2.90 4.48 -9.14
CA GLU A 140 4.25 3.94 -9.21
C GLU A 140 4.54 3.15 -7.94
N LEU A 141 4.99 1.90 -8.09
CA LEU A 141 5.25 1.01 -6.98
C LEU A 141 6.62 0.35 -7.08
N ARG A 142 7.18 0.05 -5.91
CA ARG A 142 8.43 -0.66 -5.76
C ARG A 142 8.32 -1.66 -4.62
N VAL A 143 8.85 -2.85 -4.82
CA VAL A 143 8.98 -3.90 -3.80
C VAL A 143 10.45 -4.12 -3.50
N LEU A 144 10.81 -4.02 -2.23
CA LEU A 144 12.16 -4.31 -1.77
C LEU A 144 12.18 -5.56 -0.90
N GLU A 145 13.18 -6.41 -1.13
CA GLU A 145 13.46 -7.57 -0.29
C GLU A 145 14.42 -7.20 0.85
N ALA A 146 13.95 -7.36 2.08
CA ALA A 146 14.65 -6.90 3.27
C ALA A 146 15.98 -7.65 3.52
N ALA A 147 16.03 -8.95 3.19
CA ALA A 147 17.20 -9.80 3.39
C ALA A 147 18.35 -9.45 2.44
N THR A 148 18.04 -9.26 1.16
CA THR A 148 19.05 -9.04 0.11
C THR A 148 19.23 -7.57 -0.25
N ARG A 149 18.35 -6.70 0.25
CA ARG A 149 18.28 -5.27 -0.06
C ARG A 149 18.03 -4.98 -1.55
N ARG A 150 17.51 -5.94 -2.29
CA ARG A 150 17.25 -5.81 -3.73
C ARG A 150 15.86 -5.29 -4.00
N ILE A 151 15.71 -4.57 -5.10
CA ILE A 151 14.42 -4.30 -5.71
C ILE A 151 14.00 -5.56 -6.46
N VAL A 152 12.89 -6.17 -6.04
CA VAL A 152 12.35 -7.38 -6.69
C VAL A 152 11.26 -7.03 -7.72
N LEU A 153 10.66 -5.85 -7.57
CA LEU A 153 9.69 -5.30 -8.52
C LEU A 153 9.77 -3.77 -8.51
N GLN A 154 9.69 -3.17 -9.69
CA GLN A 154 9.43 -1.75 -9.87
C GLN A 154 8.54 -1.62 -11.10
N ASP A 155 7.35 -1.04 -10.93
CA ASP A 155 6.35 -0.95 -11.99
C ASP A 155 5.48 0.30 -11.82
N SER A 156 4.80 0.68 -12.90
CA SER A 156 3.81 1.74 -12.92
C SER A 156 2.49 1.18 -13.42
N VAL A 157 1.47 1.21 -12.57
CA VAL A 157 0.15 0.68 -12.91
C VAL A 157 -0.87 1.80 -13.00
N GLY A 158 -1.48 1.92 -14.17
CA GLY A 158 -2.54 2.89 -14.42
C GLY A 158 -3.93 2.30 -14.22
N GLY A 159 -4.93 3.16 -14.11
CA GLY A 159 -6.33 2.78 -14.07
C GLY A 159 -7.19 3.89 -14.64
N ASP A 160 -8.09 3.52 -15.56
CA ASP A 160 -9.03 4.44 -16.20
C ASP A 160 -10.46 4.03 -15.83
N SER A 161 -11.34 5.00 -15.67
CA SER A 161 -12.75 4.73 -15.43
C SER A 161 -13.66 5.80 -16.02
N PHE A 162 -14.94 5.46 -16.11
CA PHE A 162 -16.01 6.41 -16.40
C PHE A 162 -16.98 6.44 -15.24
N GLY A 163 -17.48 7.62 -14.90
CA GLY A 163 -18.36 7.80 -13.76
C GLY A 163 -19.51 8.77 -14.03
N PHE A 164 -20.46 8.76 -13.10
CA PHE A 164 -21.56 9.73 -13.06
C PHE A 164 -21.17 11.02 -12.32
N THR A 165 -20.16 10.92 -11.44
CA THR A 165 -19.62 12.03 -10.66
C THR A 165 -18.10 11.96 -10.64
N ARG A 166 -17.44 13.10 -10.35
CA ARG A 166 -15.97 13.18 -10.24
C ARG A 166 -15.42 12.21 -9.21
N LEU A 167 -16.03 12.20 -8.02
CA LEU A 167 -15.61 11.32 -6.93
C LEU A 167 -15.71 9.84 -7.31
N HIS A 168 -16.81 9.44 -7.96
CA HIS A 168 -16.98 8.06 -8.39
C HIS A 168 -15.91 7.65 -9.41
N ALA A 169 -15.61 8.51 -10.40
CA ALA A 169 -14.58 8.24 -11.39
C ALA A 169 -13.18 8.14 -10.77
N LEU A 170 -12.83 8.99 -9.80
CA LEU A 170 -11.55 8.89 -9.08
C LEU A 170 -11.40 7.56 -8.33
N ILE A 171 -12.44 7.19 -7.57
CA ILE A 171 -12.41 5.95 -6.78
C ILE A 171 -12.26 4.73 -7.70
N GLN A 172 -13.00 4.68 -8.81
CA GLN A 172 -12.94 3.57 -9.75
C GLN A 172 -11.59 3.51 -10.49
N ALA A 173 -11.02 4.64 -10.90
CA ALA A 173 -9.69 4.69 -11.50
C ALA A 173 -8.63 4.18 -10.52
N ALA A 174 -8.60 4.71 -9.30
CA ALA A 174 -7.67 4.27 -8.24
C ALA A 174 -7.82 2.77 -7.94
N GLN A 175 -9.06 2.27 -7.84
CA GLN A 175 -9.32 0.85 -7.61
C GLN A 175 -8.80 -0.02 -8.75
N ALA A 176 -8.94 0.41 -10.01
CA ALA A 176 -8.40 -0.31 -11.16
C ALA A 176 -6.87 -0.41 -11.11
N ALA A 177 -6.18 0.69 -10.76
CA ALA A 177 -4.73 0.67 -10.56
C ALA A 177 -4.30 -0.27 -9.42
N LEU A 178 -5.01 -0.26 -8.29
CA LEU A 178 -4.71 -1.12 -7.14
C LEU A 178 -4.95 -2.61 -7.43
N LEU A 179 -5.97 -2.93 -8.21
CA LEU A 179 -6.20 -4.31 -8.68
C LEU A 179 -5.05 -4.80 -9.54
N ARG A 180 -4.58 -3.98 -10.49
CA ARG A 180 -3.41 -4.30 -11.32
C ARG A 180 -2.13 -4.40 -10.49
N ALA A 181 -1.94 -3.52 -9.50
CA ALA A 181 -0.84 -3.62 -8.53
C ALA A 181 -0.85 -4.97 -7.80
N ALA A 182 -2.03 -5.39 -7.31
CA ALA A 182 -2.17 -6.67 -6.63
C ALA A 182 -1.82 -7.84 -7.54
N ASP A 183 -2.29 -7.82 -8.79
CA ASP A 183 -1.99 -8.88 -9.77
C ASP A 183 -0.47 -8.97 -10.05
N ARG A 184 0.23 -7.82 -10.14
CA ARG A 184 1.70 -7.78 -10.24
C ARG A 184 2.37 -8.39 -9.02
N LEU A 185 1.98 -7.99 -7.82
CA LEU A 185 2.55 -8.48 -6.57
C LEU A 185 2.33 -9.98 -6.34
N LEU A 186 1.18 -10.51 -6.76
CA LEU A 186 0.82 -11.93 -6.64
C LEU A 186 1.50 -12.83 -7.69
N SER A 187 2.17 -12.21 -8.67
CA SER A 187 2.96 -12.89 -9.70
C SER A 187 4.46 -13.00 -9.38
N LEU A 188 4.90 -12.40 -8.26
CA LEU A 188 6.26 -12.54 -7.72
C LEU A 188 6.46 -13.92 -7.07
#